data_AF-A0ABD2NVN2-F1
#
_entry.id   AF-A0ABD2NVN2-F1
#
_cell.length_a   1.000
_cell.length_b   1.000
_cell.length_c   1.000
_cell.angle_alpha   90.00
_cell.angle_beta   90.00
_cell.angle_gamma   90.00
#
_symmetry.space_group_name_H-M   'P 1'
#
loop_
_entity.id
_entity.type
_entity.pdbx_description
1 polymer ?
#
loop_
_entity_poly.entity_id
_entity_poly.type
_entity_poly.pdbx_seq_one_letter_code
_entity_poly.pdbx_strand_id
1 'polypeptide(L)'
;MASFAEINRNSTAFTYNSVTTTPEEILNAEYKKYVLNKIIFQSLQECTSNLDDELGGKVDNIINDVKLKQYLKIGNHNLLGIQLHSRELNYQEGERLKSALQTKIWQNRMKVFEEFKKITNMDLEDVAKMLKTSAPKYETFLMGKDHTLILYKNKLVKEQEIFMNQVMLRSKLLDEILELRSKKIPNMCEKAYRTCKAKVESNYLKSKIAEYKTKLDIFMEEPKAIQAYQLLLKDIKQQQEECELSIKVMKENKVKYEEVSGREFDEILKPYLMYKASIDKLNKMYAFVK
;
A
#
# COMPACT_ATOMS: atom_id res chain seq x y z
N MET A 1 -80.86 -11.77 -21.80
CA MET A 1 -79.82 -11.85 -22.84
C MET A 1 -78.73 -10.87 -22.47
N ALA A 2 -77.58 -11.36 -22.03
CA ALA A 2 -76.40 -10.54 -21.83
C ALA A 2 -75.21 -11.27 -22.46
N SER A 3 -74.70 -10.72 -23.56
CA SER A 3 -73.49 -11.19 -24.24
C SER A 3 -72.29 -11.02 -23.31
N PHE A 4 -71.25 -11.86 -23.44
CA PHE A 4 -69.97 -11.68 -22.73
C PHE A 4 -69.35 -10.28 -22.97
N ALA A 5 -69.80 -9.56 -24.01
CA ALA A 5 -69.49 -8.15 -24.25
C ALA A 5 -70.13 -7.18 -23.23
N GLU A 6 -71.26 -7.52 -22.61
CA GLU A 6 -71.93 -6.67 -21.61
C GLU A 6 -71.32 -6.79 -20.22
N ILE A 7 -70.79 -7.96 -19.87
CA ILE A 7 -69.99 -8.13 -18.64
C ILE A 7 -68.69 -7.32 -18.77
N ASN A 8 -68.09 -7.28 -19.97
CA ASN A 8 -66.91 -6.47 -20.23
C ASN A 8 -67.24 -4.95 -20.28
N ARG A 9 -68.44 -4.57 -20.72
CA ARG A 9 -68.90 -3.16 -20.70
C ARG A 9 -69.19 -2.65 -19.29
N ASN A 10 -69.69 -3.48 -18.40
CA ASN A 10 -69.95 -3.07 -17.01
C ASN A 10 -68.68 -2.94 -16.16
N SER A 11 -67.54 -3.47 -16.61
CA SER A 11 -66.22 -3.16 -16.04
C SER A 11 -65.56 -1.92 -16.64
N THR A 12 -66.09 -1.38 -17.76
CA THR A 12 -65.59 -0.13 -18.38
C THR A 12 -66.31 1.14 -17.90
N ALA A 13 -67.30 1.02 -17.02
CA ALA A 13 -67.96 2.16 -16.38
C ALA A 13 -67.20 2.62 -15.12
N PHE A 14 -65.90 2.89 -15.24
CA PHE A 14 -65.24 3.87 -14.37
C PHE A 14 -65.18 5.17 -15.14
N THR A 15 -66.10 6.06 -14.79
CA THR A 15 -66.17 7.45 -15.25
C THR A 15 -64.80 8.11 -15.11
N TYR A 16 -64.23 8.52 -16.25
CA TYR A 16 -63.06 9.38 -16.31
C TYR A 16 -63.45 10.77 -15.77
N ASN A 17 -63.41 10.92 -14.45
CA ASN A 17 -63.34 12.24 -13.84
C ASN A 17 -61.88 12.70 -13.85
N SER A 18 -61.56 13.47 -14.89
CA SER A 18 -60.55 14.53 -14.95
C SER A 18 -59.46 14.51 -13.86
N VAL A 19 -58.37 13.80 -14.09
CA VAL A 19 -57.04 14.18 -13.57
C VAL A 19 -56.01 13.79 -14.64
N THR A 20 -55.17 14.75 -15.00
CA THR A 20 -54.00 14.63 -15.87
C THR A 20 -53.27 13.29 -15.66
N THR A 21 -53.40 12.37 -16.61
CA THR A 21 -52.73 11.06 -16.58
C THR A 21 -51.57 11.08 -17.55
N THR A 22 -50.35 11.11 -17.03
CA THR A 22 -49.14 10.97 -17.84
C THR A 22 -49.14 9.62 -18.56
N PRO A 23 -48.46 9.48 -19.72
CA PRO A 23 -48.35 8.20 -20.43
C PRO A 23 -47.87 7.06 -19.53
N GLU A 24 -47.04 7.37 -18.53
CA GLU A 24 -46.56 6.42 -17.51
C GLU A 24 -47.67 5.95 -16.55
N GLU A 25 -48.59 6.83 -16.15
CA GLU A 25 -49.72 6.48 -15.30
C GLU A 25 -50.73 5.60 -16.05
N ILE A 26 -50.95 5.87 -17.34
CA ILE A 26 -51.78 5.04 -18.22
C ILE A 26 -51.14 3.66 -18.41
N LEU A 27 -49.84 3.62 -18.70
CA LEU A 27 -49.10 2.36 -18.85
C LEU A 27 -49.11 1.54 -17.55
N ASN A 28 -48.94 2.18 -16.40
CA ASN A 28 -49.03 1.55 -15.10
C ASN A 28 -50.44 1.01 -14.81
N ALA A 29 -51.49 1.74 -15.19
CA ALA A 29 -52.86 1.27 -15.05
C ALA A 29 -53.15 0.05 -15.93
N GLU A 30 -52.71 0.06 -17.20
CA GLU A 30 -52.85 -1.08 -18.11
C GLU A 30 -52.01 -2.29 -17.67
N TYR A 31 -50.80 -2.07 -17.18
CA TYR A 31 -49.97 -3.13 -16.60
C TYR A 31 -50.65 -3.77 -15.38
N LYS A 32 -51.24 -2.97 -14.49
CA LYS A 32 -52.00 -3.47 -13.33
C LYS A 32 -53.20 -4.32 -13.77
N LYS A 33 -53.96 -3.88 -14.77
CA LYS A 33 -55.07 -4.66 -15.34
C LYS A 33 -54.58 -5.99 -15.92
N TYR A 34 -53.48 -5.96 -16.67
CA TYR A 34 -52.88 -7.17 -17.24
C TYR A 34 -52.44 -8.17 -16.17
N VAL A 35 -51.75 -7.70 -15.13
CA VAL A 35 -51.30 -8.55 -14.01
C VAL A 35 -52.50 -9.15 -13.27
N LEU A 36 -53.53 -8.37 -12.99
CA LEU A 36 -54.75 -8.85 -12.33
C LEU A 36 -55.46 -9.91 -13.17
N ASN A 37 -55.61 -9.67 -14.47
CA ASN A 37 -56.18 -10.65 -15.39
C ASN A 37 -55.35 -11.93 -15.47
N LYS A 38 -54.01 -11.82 -15.41
CA LYS A 38 -53.11 -12.97 -15.40
C LYS A 38 -53.26 -13.81 -14.13
N ILE A 39 -53.35 -13.16 -12.95
CA ILE A 39 -53.57 -13.85 -11.67
C ILE A 39 -54.92 -14.57 -11.66
N ILE A 40 -55.98 -13.90 -12.13
CA ILE A 40 -57.31 -14.50 -12.26
C ILE A 40 -57.25 -15.71 -13.19
N PHE A 41 -56.62 -15.58 -14.35
CA PHE A 41 -56.52 -16.66 -15.33
C PHE A 41 -55.73 -17.87 -14.81
N GLN A 42 -54.61 -17.64 -14.11
CA GLN A 42 -53.85 -18.70 -13.46
C GLN A 42 -54.65 -19.38 -12.35
N SER A 43 -55.31 -18.59 -11.50
CA SER A 43 -56.16 -19.13 -10.43
C SER A 43 -57.33 -19.95 -10.99
N LEU A 44 -57.87 -19.54 -12.14
CA LEU A 44 -58.96 -20.23 -12.83
C LEU A 44 -58.51 -21.57 -13.42
N GLN A 45 -57.27 -21.65 -13.97
CA GLN A 45 -56.67 -22.93 -14.36
C GLN A 45 -56.39 -23.86 -13.18
N GLU A 46 -56.01 -23.32 -12.03
CA GLU A 46 -55.83 -24.15 -10.82
C GLU A 46 -57.16 -24.59 -10.21
N CYS A 47 -58.23 -23.82 -10.40
CA CYS A 47 -59.57 -24.12 -9.91
C CYS A 47 -60.25 -25.27 -10.64
N THR A 48 -59.90 -25.57 -11.90
CA THR A 48 -60.58 -26.60 -12.69
C THR A 48 -60.44 -27.99 -12.06
N SER A 49 -59.34 -28.24 -11.37
CA SER A 49 -59.09 -29.47 -10.59
C SER A 49 -59.94 -29.62 -9.32
N ASN A 50 -60.56 -28.54 -8.82
CA ASN A 50 -61.31 -28.52 -7.55
C ASN A 50 -62.84 -28.40 -7.76
N LEU A 51 -63.30 -28.41 -9.01
CA LEU A 51 -64.71 -28.34 -9.39
C LEU A 51 -65.23 -29.75 -9.73
N ASP A 52 -66.55 -29.96 -9.67
CA ASP A 52 -67.18 -31.21 -10.12
C ASP A 52 -66.73 -31.54 -11.56
N ASP A 53 -66.49 -32.82 -11.89
CA ASP A 53 -65.89 -33.26 -13.17
C ASP A 53 -66.60 -32.68 -14.41
N GLU A 54 -67.93 -32.52 -14.35
CA GLU A 54 -68.73 -31.92 -15.42
C GLU A 54 -68.49 -30.41 -15.57
N LEU A 55 -68.35 -29.68 -14.46
CA LEU A 55 -68.14 -28.23 -14.45
C LEU A 55 -66.66 -27.89 -14.73
N GLY A 56 -65.72 -28.64 -14.15
CA GLY A 56 -64.28 -28.54 -14.43
C GLY A 56 -64.00 -28.77 -15.91
N GLY A 57 -64.55 -29.84 -16.48
CA GLY A 57 -64.43 -30.13 -17.91
C GLY A 57 -65.04 -29.04 -18.81
N LYS A 58 -66.20 -28.46 -18.45
CA LYS A 58 -66.76 -27.32 -19.19
C LYS A 58 -65.87 -26.08 -19.12
N VAL A 59 -65.33 -25.76 -17.94
CA VAL A 59 -64.46 -24.59 -17.75
C VAL A 59 -63.13 -24.76 -18.49
N ASP A 60 -62.50 -25.94 -18.44
CA ASP A 60 -61.28 -26.23 -19.20
C ASP A 60 -61.51 -26.11 -20.72
N ASN A 61 -62.64 -26.59 -21.22
CA ASN A 61 -63.01 -26.41 -22.62
C ASN A 61 -63.18 -24.92 -22.99
N ILE A 62 -63.82 -24.12 -22.13
CA ILE A 62 -63.96 -22.67 -22.34
C ILE A 62 -62.59 -21.98 -22.35
N ILE A 63 -61.68 -22.32 -21.42
CA ILE A 63 -60.31 -21.77 -21.40
C ILE A 63 -59.57 -22.12 -22.69
N ASN A 64 -59.65 -23.38 -23.12
CA ASN A 64 -58.98 -23.86 -24.32
C ASN A 64 -59.57 -23.21 -25.58
N ASP A 65 -60.89 -23.02 -25.65
CA ASP A 65 -61.54 -22.28 -26.74
C ASP A 65 -61.10 -20.82 -26.79
N VAL A 66 -60.91 -20.16 -25.64
CA VAL A 66 -60.39 -18.78 -25.57
C VAL A 66 -58.92 -18.72 -26.01
N LYS A 67 -58.08 -19.68 -25.60
CA LYS A 67 -56.70 -19.79 -26.07
C LYS A 67 -56.66 -20.02 -27.58
N LEU A 68 -57.48 -20.93 -28.10
CA LEU A 68 -57.57 -21.23 -29.53
C LEU A 68 -58.08 -20.03 -30.34
N LYS A 69 -59.05 -19.26 -29.82
CA LYS A 69 -59.52 -18.00 -30.44
C LYS A 69 -58.41 -16.96 -30.64
N GLN A 70 -57.40 -16.93 -29.76
CA GLN A 70 -56.25 -16.03 -29.92
C GLN A 70 -55.35 -16.46 -31.09
N TYR A 71 -55.27 -17.76 -31.38
CA TYR A 71 -54.47 -18.31 -32.49
C TYR A 71 -55.25 -18.47 -33.81
N LEU A 72 -56.58 -18.52 -33.75
CA LEU A 72 -57.46 -18.66 -34.92
C LEU A 72 -57.65 -17.35 -35.71
N LYS A 73 -57.35 -16.18 -35.12
CA LYS A 73 -57.48 -14.88 -35.80
C LYS A 73 -56.16 -14.45 -36.44
N ILE A 74 -55.92 -14.91 -37.66
CA ILE A 74 -55.05 -14.25 -38.64
C ILE A 74 -55.94 -13.92 -39.85
N GLY A 75 -56.45 -12.67 -39.91
CA GLY A 75 -57.40 -12.24 -40.94
C GLY A 75 -58.87 -12.63 -40.68
N ASN A 76 -59.74 -12.39 -41.67
CA ASN A 76 -61.20 -12.62 -41.62
C ASN A 76 -61.63 -14.10 -41.83
N HIS A 77 -60.70 -15.06 -41.74
CA HIS A 77 -60.97 -16.47 -42.04
C HIS A 77 -60.57 -17.37 -40.89
N ASN A 78 -61.43 -18.33 -40.53
CA ASN A 78 -61.12 -19.36 -39.56
C ASN A 78 -60.11 -20.33 -40.18
N LEU A 79 -58.88 -20.38 -39.65
CA LEU A 79 -57.96 -21.46 -40.00
C LEU A 79 -58.61 -22.80 -39.61
N LEU A 80 -58.67 -23.76 -40.56
CA LEU A 80 -59.04 -25.17 -40.36
C LEU A 80 -60.54 -25.50 -40.22
N GLY A 81 -61.48 -24.58 -40.47
CA GLY A 81 -62.92 -24.93 -40.49
C GLY A 81 -63.50 -25.37 -39.15
N ILE A 82 -62.78 -25.15 -38.05
CA ILE A 82 -63.21 -25.50 -36.69
C ILE A 82 -64.29 -24.50 -36.26
N GLN A 83 -65.53 -24.97 -36.15
CA GLN A 83 -66.60 -24.21 -35.49
C GLN A 83 -66.43 -24.34 -33.98
N LEU A 84 -65.95 -23.26 -33.35
CA LEU A 84 -65.98 -23.13 -31.90
C LEU A 84 -67.44 -23.04 -31.44
N HIS A 85 -67.95 -24.10 -30.81
CA HIS A 85 -69.23 -24.04 -30.14
C HIS A 85 -69.05 -23.26 -28.84
N SER A 86 -69.70 -22.10 -28.71
CA SER A 86 -69.64 -21.34 -27.46
C SER A 86 -70.38 -22.11 -26.37
N ARG A 87 -69.64 -22.89 -25.60
CA ARG A 87 -70.14 -23.45 -24.34
C ARG A 87 -70.23 -22.30 -23.36
N GLU A 88 -71.44 -21.86 -23.07
CA GLU A 88 -71.70 -20.83 -22.07
C GLU A 88 -71.98 -21.49 -20.72
N LEU A 89 -71.51 -20.85 -19.64
CA LEU A 89 -71.84 -21.27 -18.28
C LEU A 89 -73.23 -20.78 -17.92
N ASN A 90 -74.04 -21.65 -17.32
CA ASN A 90 -75.31 -21.26 -16.75
C ASN A 90 -75.08 -20.35 -15.52
N TYR A 91 -76.08 -19.54 -15.14
CA TYR A 91 -75.95 -18.61 -14.00
C TYR A 91 -75.48 -19.28 -12.69
N GLN A 92 -76.02 -20.47 -12.39
CA GLN A 92 -75.63 -21.25 -11.21
C GLN A 92 -74.21 -21.80 -11.30
N GLU A 93 -73.80 -22.26 -12.49
CA GLU A 93 -72.43 -22.72 -12.76
C GLU A 93 -71.43 -21.55 -12.64
N GLY A 94 -71.83 -20.35 -13.08
CA GLY A 94 -71.06 -19.13 -12.96
C GLY A 94 -70.87 -18.68 -11.51
N GLU A 95 -71.91 -18.72 -10.67
CA GLU A 95 -71.78 -18.39 -9.24
C GLU A 95 -70.92 -19.44 -8.51
N ARG A 96 -71.04 -20.73 -8.82
CA ARG A 96 -70.16 -21.77 -8.26
C ARG A 96 -68.69 -21.56 -8.64
N LEU A 97 -68.41 -21.28 -9.91
CA LEU A 97 -67.07 -20.96 -10.39
C LEU A 97 -66.50 -19.72 -9.70
N LYS A 98 -67.32 -18.68 -9.52
CA LYS A 98 -66.93 -17.44 -8.85
C LYS A 98 -66.59 -17.67 -7.38
N SER A 99 -67.39 -18.45 -6.66
CA SER A 99 -67.08 -18.83 -5.27
C SER A 99 -65.77 -19.62 -5.19
N ALA A 100 -65.60 -20.65 -6.04
CA ALA A 100 -64.38 -21.46 -6.08
C ALA A 100 -63.13 -20.62 -6.40
N LEU A 101 -63.25 -19.69 -7.36
CA LEU A 101 -62.20 -18.76 -7.74
C LEU A 101 -61.83 -17.81 -6.60
N GLN A 102 -62.82 -17.25 -5.91
CA GLN A 102 -62.58 -16.38 -4.74
C GLN A 102 -61.85 -17.13 -3.63
N THR A 103 -62.26 -18.36 -3.32
CA THR A 103 -61.59 -19.21 -2.33
C THR A 103 -60.14 -19.49 -2.73
N LYS A 104 -59.89 -19.81 -4.01
CA LYS A 104 -58.53 -20.11 -4.49
C LYS A 104 -57.62 -18.88 -4.48
N ILE A 105 -58.12 -17.74 -4.92
CA ILE A 105 -57.39 -16.47 -4.85
C ILE A 105 -57.02 -16.14 -3.40
N TRP A 106 -57.94 -16.37 -2.46
CA TRP A 106 -57.68 -16.19 -1.04
C TRP A 106 -56.60 -17.14 -0.51
N GLN A 107 -56.64 -18.43 -0.88
CA GLN A 107 -55.61 -19.40 -0.52
C GLN A 107 -54.23 -19.04 -1.08
N ASN A 108 -54.15 -18.68 -2.36
CA ASN A 108 -52.89 -18.28 -3.00
C ASN A 108 -52.33 -17.01 -2.35
N ARG A 109 -53.19 -16.07 -1.98
CA ARG A 109 -52.82 -14.89 -1.19
C ARG A 109 -52.23 -15.27 0.17
N MET A 110 -52.83 -16.22 0.90
CA MET A 110 -52.31 -16.68 2.20
C MET A 110 -50.94 -17.36 2.07
N LYS A 111 -50.72 -18.17 1.04
CA LYS A 111 -49.39 -18.79 0.79
C LYS A 111 -48.30 -17.75 0.59
N VAL A 112 -48.55 -16.75 -0.25
CA VAL A 112 -47.60 -15.64 -0.47
C VAL A 112 -47.30 -14.90 0.83
N PHE A 113 -48.31 -14.73 1.69
CA PHE A 113 -48.10 -14.12 3.01
C PHE A 113 -47.27 -14.98 3.95
N GLU A 114 -47.49 -16.29 3.98
CA GLU A 114 -46.67 -17.20 4.79
C GLU A 114 -45.21 -17.19 4.36
N GLU A 115 -44.94 -17.22 3.05
CA GLU A 115 -43.59 -17.11 2.51
C GLU A 115 -42.96 -15.75 2.86
N PHE A 116 -43.73 -14.67 2.73
CA PHE A 116 -43.26 -13.35 3.13
C PHE A 116 -42.93 -13.27 4.64
N LYS A 117 -43.78 -13.86 5.49
CA LYS A 117 -43.55 -13.93 6.94
C LYS A 117 -42.28 -14.73 7.25
N LYS A 118 -42.02 -15.84 6.56
CA LYS A 118 -40.76 -16.61 6.72
C LYS A 118 -39.52 -15.78 6.40
N ILE A 119 -39.58 -14.92 5.39
CA ILE A 119 -38.43 -14.11 4.96
C ILE A 119 -38.21 -12.89 5.86
N THR A 120 -39.29 -12.29 6.35
CA THR A 120 -39.22 -10.97 7.02
C THR A 120 -39.53 -10.98 8.51
N ASN A 121 -40.04 -12.10 9.04
CA ASN A 121 -40.48 -12.26 10.44
C ASN A 121 -41.52 -11.22 10.91
N MET A 122 -42.23 -10.55 9.98
CA MET A 122 -43.27 -9.55 10.29
C MET A 122 -44.67 -10.16 10.17
N ASP A 123 -45.55 -9.79 11.09
CA ASP A 123 -46.94 -10.22 11.09
C ASP A 123 -47.83 -9.41 10.13
N LEU A 124 -48.93 -10.03 9.72
CA LEU A 124 -49.83 -9.52 8.69
C LEU A 124 -50.50 -8.20 9.09
N GLU A 125 -50.80 -8.04 10.39
CA GLU A 125 -51.38 -6.82 10.95
C GLU A 125 -50.42 -5.63 10.90
N ASP A 126 -49.12 -5.87 11.07
CA ASP A 126 -48.10 -4.82 11.03
C ASP A 126 -47.84 -4.37 9.59
N VAL A 127 -47.89 -5.32 8.65
CA VAL A 127 -47.84 -5.02 7.21
C VAL A 127 -49.08 -4.21 6.78
N ALA A 128 -50.28 -4.57 7.26
CA ALA A 128 -51.51 -3.83 6.97
C ALA A 128 -51.49 -2.40 7.55
N LYS A 129 -50.95 -2.22 8.76
CA LYS A 129 -50.77 -0.90 9.40
C LYS A 129 -49.75 -0.03 8.64
N MET A 130 -48.64 -0.61 8.18
CA MET A 130 -47.66 0.12 7.35
C MET A 130 -48.23 0.55 5.99
N LEU A 131 -49.14 -0.23 5.42
CA LEU A 131 -49.75 0.01 4.11
C LEU A 131 -50.91 1.03 4.13
N LYS A 132 -51.22 1.65 5.28
CA LYS A 132 -52.28 2.68 5.45
C LYS A 132 -53.58 2.38 4.68
N THR A 133 -53.99 1.13 4.61
CA THR A 133 -55.18 0.70 3.84
C THR A 133 -56.20 0.14 4.80
N SER A 134 -57.10 1.00 5.29
CA SER A 134 -58.30 0.58 6.01
C SER A 134 -59.36 0.12 5.01
N ALA A 135 -59.29 -1.13 4.55
CA ALA A 135 -60.46 -1.94 4.15
C ALA A 135 -60.02 -3.27 3.52
N PRO A 136 -60.75 -4.37 3.76
CA PRO A 136 -60.61 -5.60 3.00
C PRO A 136 -61.43 -5.47 1.71
N LYS A 137 -60.98 -4.63 0.77
CA LYS A 137 -61.49 -4.66 -0.61
C LYS A 137 -60.35 -4.96 -1.56
N TYR A 138 -60.70 -5.69 -2.61
CA TYR A 138 -59.84 -6.31 -3.61
C TYR A 138 -59.00 -5.30 -4.40
N GLU A 139 -58.03 -4.68 -3.75
CA GLU A 139 -56.95 -3.98 -4.43
C GLU A 139 -55.69 -4.78 -4.13
N THR A 140 -55.23 -5.53 -5.14
CA THR A 140 -53.85 -5.98 -5.24
C THR A 140 -52.96 -4.73 -5.32
N PHE A 141 -52.77 -4.09 -4.17
CA PHE A 141 -51.81 -3.02 -3.98
C PHE A 141 -50.41 -3.63 -3.98
N LEU A 142 -49.80 -3.68 -5.15
CA LEU A 142 -48.37 -3.43 -5.29
C LEU A 142 -48.13 -1.96 -4.92
N MET A 143 -48.20 -1.60 -3.63
CA MET A 143 -47.85 -0.26 -3.16
C MET A 143 -47.24 -0.37 -1.76
N GLY A 144 -45.92 -0.28 -1.68
CA GLY A 144 -45.15 -0.29 -0.43
C GLY A 144 -43.83 -1.04 -0.61
N LYS A 145 -43.91 -2.36 -0.85
CA LYS A 145 -42.72 -3.24 -0.92
C LYS A 145 -41.83 -2.97 -2.13
N ASP A 146 -42.39 -2.62 -3.28
CA ASP A 146 -41.59 -2.29 -4.48
C ASP A 146 -40.80 -1.00 -4.32
N HIS A 147 -41.34 0.00 -3.62
CA HIS A 147 -40.61 1.24 -3.36
C HIS A 147 -39.42 0.99 -2.43
N THR A 148 -39.61 0.20 -1.37
CA THR A 148 -38.54 -0.24 -0.49
C THR A 148 -37.48 -1.04 -1.24
N LEU A 149 -37.89 -1.95 -2.13
CA LEU A 149 -36.98 -2.74 -2.96
C LEU A 149 -36.16 -1.86 -3.93
N ILE A 150 -36.79 -0.85 -4.54
CA ILE A 150 -36.11 0.13 -5.40
C ILE A 150 -35.11 0.97 -4.59
N LEU A 151 -35.48 1.41 -3.39
CA LEU A 151 -34.56 2.15 -2.51
C LEU A 151 -33.36 1.30 -2.10
N TYR A 152 -33.56 0.03 -1.76
CA TYR A 152 -32.46 -0.89 -1.45
C TYR A 152 -31.60 -1.20 -2.66
N LYS A 153 -32.18 -1.39 -3.84
CA LYS A 153 -31.44 -1.54 -5.10
C LYS A 153 -30.55 -0.32 -5.35
N ASN A 154 -31.08 0.89 -5.19
CA ASN A 154 -30.32 2.12 -5.40
C ASN A 154 -29.20 2.30 -4.36
N LYS A 155 -29.44 1.92 -3.10
CA LYS A 155 -28.37 1.88 -2.08
C LYS A 155 -27.28 0.86 -2.44
N LEU A 156 -27.67 -0.32 -2.89
CA LEU A 156 -26.72 -1.36 -3.29
C LEU A 156 -25.84 -0.92 -4.47
N VAL A 157 -26.42 -0.26 -5.47
CA VAL A 157 -25.67 0.29 -6.61
C VAL A 157 -24.64 1.32 -6.14
N LYS A 158 -25.01 2.22 -5.22
CA LYS A 158 -24.06 3.19 -4.64
C LYS A 158 -22.92 2.51 -3.88
N GLU A 159 -23.22 1.52 -3.06
CA GLU A 159 -22.19 0.75 -2.34
C GLU A 159 -21.27 -0.01 -3.31
N GLN A 160 -21.82 -0.56 -4.39
CA GLN A 160 -21.05 -1.22 -5.45
C GLN A 160 -20.13 -0.24 -6.19
N GLU A 161 -20.59 0.98 -6.49
CA GLU A 161 -19.76 2.04 -7.08
C GLU A 161 -18.61 2.46 -6.15
N ILE A 162 -18.90 2.64 -4.86
CA ILE A 162 -17.88 2.97 -3.85
C ILE A 162 -16.85 1.85 -3.77
N PHE A 163 -17.30 0.59 -3.70
CA PHE A 163 -16.42 -0.57 -3.69
C PHE A 163 -15.54 -0.62 -4.94
N MET A 164 -16.11 -0.41 -6.13
CA MET A 164 -15.37 -0.42 -7.39
C MET A 164 -14.31 0.69 -7.42
N ASN A 165 -14.63 1.88 -6.94
CA ASN A 165 -13.69 2.99 -6.82
C ASN A 165 -12.54 2.66 -5.85
N GLN A 166 -12.83 2.02 -4.71
CA GLN A 166 -11.81 1.58 -3.77
C GLN A 166 -10.89 0.51 -4.36
N VAL A 167 -11.44 -0.45 -5.12
CA VAL A 167 -10.66 -1.47 -5.82
C VAL A 167 -9.74 -0.83 -6.86
N MET A 168 -10.24 0.11 -7.66
CA MET A 168 -9.41 0.86 -8.61
C MET A 168 -8.29 1.65 -7.91
N LEU A 169 -8.59 2.29 -6.77
CA LEU A 169 -7.59 3.03 -6.01
C LEU A 169 -6.51 2.12 -5.43
N ARG A 170 -6.89 0.93 -4.93
CA ARG A 170 -5.93 -0.11 -4.49
C ARG A 170 -5.06 -0.60 -5.64
N SER A 171 -5.62 -0.79 -6.82
CA SER A 171 -4.84 -1.18 -8.01
C SER A 171 -3.78 -0.13 -8.35
N LYS A 172 -4.16 1.16 -8.39
CA LYS A 172 -3.22 2.25 -8.65
C LYS A 172 -2.09 2.31 -7.62
N LEU A 173 -2.42 2.17 -6.33
CA LEU A 173 -1.41 2.11 -5.27
C LEU A 173 -0.46 0.92 -5.43
N LEU A 174 -0.96 -0.25 -5.84
CA LEU A 174 -0.11 -1.41 -6.10
C LEU A 174 0.84 -1.17 -7.28
N ASP A 175 0.37 -0.53 -8.35
CA ASP A 175 1.21 -0.16 -9.49
C ASP A 175 2.31 0.83 -9.09
N GLU A 176 1.97 1.84 -8.28
CA GLU A 176 2.95 2.79 -7.73
C GLU A 176 3.99 2.09 -6.83
N ILE A 177 3.56 1.16 -5.97
CA ILE A 177 4.45 0.36 -5.13
C ILE A 177 5.39 -0.50 -6.00
N LEU A 178 4.86 -1.12 -7.06
CA LEU A 178 5.66 -1.90 -8.00
C LEU A 178 6.69 -1.03 -8.72
N GLU A 179 6.32 0.17 -9.16
CA GLU A 179 7.24 1.10 -9.80
C GLU A 179 8.33 1.58 -8.83
N LEU A 180 7.96 1.92 -7.60
CA LEU A 180 8.88 2.33 -6.55
C LEU A 180 9.89 1.22 -6.24
N ARG A 181 9.40 -0.01 -6.04
CA ARG A 181 10.22 -1.17 -5.68
C ARG A 181 11.12 -1.62 -6.83
N SER A 182 10.61 -1.62 -8.06
CA SER A 182 11.32 -2.22 -9.20
C SER A 182 12.25 -1.24 -9.91
N LYS A 183 11.93 0.06 -9.91
CA LYS A 183 12.70 1.07 -10.66
C LYS A 183 13.37 2.10 -9.74
N LYS A 184 12.58 2.81 -8.93
CA LYS A 184 13.10 3.99 -8.20
C LYS A 184 14.11 3.59 -7.11
N ILE A 185 13.77 2.63 -6.25
CA ILE A 185 14.66 2.19 -5.16
C ILE A 185 15.97 1.62 -5.70
N PRO A 186 15.98 0.65 -6.65
CA PRO A 186 17.22 0.13 -7.22
C PRO A 186 18.08 1.21 -7.85
N ASN A 187 17.49 2.13 -8.63
CA ASN A 187 18.22 3.23 -9.25
C ASN A 187 18.85 4.18 -8.21
N MET A 188 18.15 4.46 -7.10
CA MET A 188 18.73 5.28 -6.02
C MET A 188 19.86 4.57 -5.31
N CYS A 189 19.69 3.28 -4.98
CA CYS A 189 20.73 2.46 -4.36
C CYS A 189 21.96 2.35 -5.27
N GLU A 190 21.78 2.14 -6.57
CA GLU A 190 22.88 2.04 -7.52
C GLU A 190 23.63 3.38 -7.65
N LYS A 191 22.90 4.51 -7.72
CA LYS A 191 23.53 5.84 -7.70
C LYS A 191 24.33 6.08 -6.42
N ALA A 192 23.77 5.74 -5.26
CA ALA A 192 24.45 5.86 -3.97
C ALA A 192 25.67 4.95 -3.86
N TYR A 193 25.59 3.73 -4.41
CA TYR A 193 26.73 2.83 -4.48
C TYR A 193 27.85 3.39 -5.36
N ARG A 194 27.52 3.91 -6.54
CA ARG A 194 28.50 4.52 -7.46
C ARG A 194 29.18 5.74 -6.84
N THR A 195 28.43 6.62 -6.16
CA THR A 195 29.03 7.78 -5.46
C THR A 195 29.91 7.36 -4.29
N CYS A 196 29.50 6.34 -3.52
CA CYS A 196 30.33 5.78 -2.46
C CYS A 196 31.64 5.19 -3.01
N LYS A 197 31.56 4.39 -4.08
CA LYS A 197 32.72 3.81 -4.76
C LYS A 197 33.69 4.91 -5.24
N ALA A 198 33.19 5.94 -5.90
CA ALA A 198 34.00 7.08 -6.34
C ALA A 198 34.66 7.82 -5.17
N LYS A 199 33.97 7.97 -4.04
CA LYS A 199 34.51 8.59 -2.83
C LYS A 199 35.64 7.76 -2.21
N VAL A 200 35.49 6.44 -2.18
CA VAL A 200 36.54 5.51 -1.71
C VAL A 200 37.77 5.58 -2.62
N GLU A 201 37.59 5.55 -3.94
CA GLU A 201 38.70 5.70 -4.91
C GLU A 201 39.39 7.05 -4.77
N SER A 202 38.62 8.14 -4.61
CA SER A 202 39.17 9.48 -4.38
C SER A 202 39.99 9.54 -3.09
N ASN A 203 39.49 8.97 -2.00
CA ASN A 203 40.20 8.94 -0.72
C ASN A 203 41.48 8.11 -0.81
N TYR A 204 41.43 6.97 -1.50
CA TYR A 204 42.62 6.15 -1.76
C TYR A 204 43.69 6.93 -2.54
N LEU A 205 43.30 7.64 -3.59
CA LEU A 205 44.21 8.50 -4.36
C LEU A 205 44.79 9.63 -3.50
N LYS A 206 43.96 10.28 -2.66
CA LYS A 206 44.44 11.31 -1.72
C LYS A 206 45.46 10.74 -0.73
N SER A 207 45.23 9.54 -0.20
CA SER A 207 46.18 8.86 0.68
C SER A 207 47.49 8.56 -0.03
N LYS A 208 47.45 8.07 -1.28
CA LYS A 208 48.66 7.89 -2.10
C LYS A 208 49.42 9.19 -2.35
N ILE A 209 48.71 10.28 -2.68
CA ILE A 209 49.34 11.59 -2.88
C ILE A 209 50.04 12.05 -1.59
N ALA A 210 49.40 11.88 -0.43
CA ALA A 210 50.02 12.20 0.85
C ALA A 210 51.27 11.33 1.14
N GLU A 211 51.21 10.04 0.83
CA GLU A 211 52.37 9.14 0.95
C GLU A 211 53.52 9.56 0.04
N TYR A 212 53.25 9.89 -1.23
CA TYR A 212 54.30 10.36 -2.13
C TYR A 212 54.85 11.72 -1.71
N LYS A 213 54.00 12.63 -1.25
CA LYS A 213 54.43 13.94 -0.75
C LYS A 213 55.36 13.77 0.45
N THR A 214 54.99 12.96 1.43
CA THR A 214 55.84 12.69 2.60
C THR A 214 57.17 12.04 2.22
N LYS A 215 57.18 11.07 1.29
CA LYS A 215 58.44 10.52 0.75
C LYS A 215 59.32 11.58 0.09
N LEU A 216 58.71 12.49 -0.66
CA LEU A 216 59.41 13.58 -1.35
C LEU A 216 59.96 14.59 -0.33
N ASP A 217 59.18 14.93 0.70
CA ASP A 217 59.61 15.81 1.79
C ASP A 217 60.80 15.19 2.55
N ILE A 218 60.75 13.89 2.89
CA ILE A 218 61.88 13.16 3.50
C ILE A 218 63.11 13.21 2.59
N PHE A 219 62.95 12.92 1.30
CA PHE A 219 64.05 12.97 0.33
C PHE A 219 64.61 14.38 0.14
N MET A 220 63.81 15.44 0.34
CA MET A 220 64.25 16.83 0.26
C MET A 220 64.88 17.35 1.56
N GLU A 221 64.55 16.76 2.71
CA GLU A 221 65.25 17.02 3.97
C GLU A 221 66.62 16.34 4.01
N GLU A 222 66.78 15.17 3.40
CA GLU A 222 68.03 14.40 3.39
C GLU A 222 69.25 15.20 2.89
N PRO A 223 69.19 15.98 1.79
CA PRO A 223 70.28 16.85 1.35
C PRO A 223 70.64 17.95 2.36
N LYS A 224 69.65 18.53 3.04
CA LYS A 224 69.88 19.57 4.05
C LYS A 224 70.52 18.98 5.30
N ALA A 225 70.06 17.80 5.72
CA ALA A 225 70.68 17.05 6.81
C ALA A 225 72.12 16.67 6.47
N ILE A 226 72.39 16.17 5.26
CA ILE A 226 73.75 15.85 4.80
C ILE A 226 74.66 17.08 4.79
N GLN A 227 74.17 18.24 4.32
CA GLN A 227 74.93 19.50 4.38
C GLN A 227 75.25 19.91 5.82
N ALA A 228 74.28 19.78 6.74
CA ALA A 228 74.50 20.06 8.16
C ALA A 228 75.54 19.10 8.78
N TYR A 229 75.48 17.80 8.45
CA TYR A 229 76.48 16.84 8.90
C TYR A 229 77.87 17.14 8.33
N GLN A 230 77.98 17.56 7.07
CA GLN A 230 79.27 17.96 6.48
C GLN A 230 79.88 19.19 7.15
N LEU A 231 79.05 20.19 7.49
CA LEU A 231 79.50 21.37 8.25
C LEU A 231 79.97 20.98 9.64
N LEU A 232 79.19 20.17 10.37
CA LEU A 232 79.55 19.71 11.70
C LEU A 232 80.83 18.88 11.70
N LEU A 233 81.05 18.05 10.67
CA LEU A 233 82.25 17.24 10.52
C LEU A 233 83.48 18.10 10.20
N LYS A 234 83.30 19.22 9.49
CA LYS A 234 84.35 20.22 9.28
C LYS A 234 84.73 20.92 10.60
N ASP A 235 83.74 21.34 11.39
CA ASP A 235 83.98 21.99 12.68
C ASP A 235 84.68 21.05 13.67
N ILE A 236 84.28 19.78 13.73
CA ILE A 236 84.93 18.77 14.58
C ILE A 236 86.39 18.58 14.18
N LYS A 237 86.70 18.50 12.88
CA LYS A 237 88.09 18.38 12.41
C LYS A 237 88.93 19.58 12.82
N GLN A 238 88.38 20.79 12.69
CA GLN A 238 89.06 22.00 13.10
C GLN A 238 89.33 22.01 14.63
N GLN A 239 88.34 21.61 15.44
CA GLN A 239 88.52 21.46 16.89
C GLN A 239 89.57 20.39 17.25
N GLN A 240 89.65 19.30 16.49
CA GLN A 240 90.68 18.28 16.68
C GLN A 240 92.08 18.83 16.38
N GLU A 241 92.25 19.57 15.28
CA GLU A 241 93.51 20.22 14.94
C GLU A 241 93.95 21.24 16.00
N GLU A 242 93.01 22.07 16.49
CA GLU A 242 93.25 23.02 17.58
C GLU A 242 93.65 22.30 18.89
N CYS A 243 93.00 21.19 19.22
CA CYS A 243 93.36 20.36 20.37
C CYS A 243 94.75 19.75 20.22
N GLU A 244 95.09 19.22 19.04
CA GLU A 244 96.42 18.66 18.78
C GLU A 244 97.53 19.70 18.90
N LEU A 245 97.29 20.91 18.39
CA LEU A 245 98.18 22.05 18.56
C LEU A 245 98.35 22.42 20.04
N SER A 246 97.25 22.51 20.79
CA SER A 246 97.28 22.79 22.23
C SER A 246 98.05 21.71 22.99
N ILE A 247 97.85 20.42 22.67
CA ILE A 247 98.61 19.31 23.27
C ILE A 247 100.10 19.43 22.96
N LYS A 248 100.49 19.79 21.73
CA LYS A 248 101.90 20.02 21.37
C LYS A 248 102.50 21.16 22.19
N VAL A 249 101.83 22.31 22.26
CA VAL A 249 102.28 23.47 23.06
C VAL A 249 102.41 23.10 24.54
N MET A 250 101.44 22.37 25.10
CA MET A 250 101.50 21.92 26.49
C MET A 250 102.65 20.94 26.75
N LYS A 251 102.95 20.05 25.80
CA LYS A 251 104.12 19.16 25.88
C LYS A 251 105.43 19.94 25.86
N GLU A 252 105.56 20.94 24.96
CA GLU A 252 106.74 21.80 24.90
C GLU A 252 106.92 22.61 26.19
N ASN A 253 105.83 23.17 26.73
CA ASN A 253 105.88 23.90 27.99
C ASN A 253 106.26 22.98 29.15
N LYS A 254 105.78 21.73 29.19
CA LYS A 254 106.19 20.74 30.18
C LYS A 254 107.71 20.52 30.15
N VAL A 255 108.30 20.34 28.96
CA VAL A 255 109.77 20.19 28.80
C VAL A 255 110.50 21.44 29.32
N LYS A 256 110.03 22.64 28.97
CA LYS A 256 110.60 23.90 29.47
C LYS A 256 110.52 24.00 31.00
N TYR A 257 109.41 23.59 31.62
CA TYR A 257 109.28 23.58 33.07
C TYR A 257 110.21 22.56 33.75
N GLU A 258 110.37 21.37 33.16
CA GLU A 258 111.34 20.37 33.65
C GLU A 258 112.78 20.90 33.57
N GLU A 259 113.13 21.62 32.50
CA GLU A 259 114.44 22.28 32.36
C GLU A 259 114.65 23.39 33.39
N VAL A 260 113.66 24.26 33.62
CA VAL A 260 113.75 25.34 34.61
C VAL A 260 113.88 24.76 36.02
N SER A 261 113.06 23.76 36.36
CA SER A 261 113.14 23.08 37.65
C SER A 261 114.52 22.42 37.85
N GLY A 262 115.05 21.74 36.83
CA GLY A 262 116.40 21.16 36.88
C GLY A 262 117.50 22.21 37.11
N ARG A 263 117.40 23.38 36.46
CA ARG A 263 118.34 24.49 36.68
C ARG A 263 118.24 25.07 38.09
N GLU A 264 117.03 25.28 38.61
CA GLU A 264 116.84 25.76 39.99
C GLU A 264 117.44 24.80 41.03
N PHE A 265 117.26 23.48 40.83
CA PHE A 265 117.91 22.47 41.68
C PHE A 265 119.43 22.51 41.59
N ASP A 266 120.00 22.63 40.39
CA ASP A 266 121.44 22.72 40.17
C ASP A 266 122.03 24.02 40.75
N GLU A 267 121.31 25.14 40.63
CA GLU A 267 121.70 26.43 41.20
C GLU A 267 121.71 26.42 42.72
N ILE A 268 120.84 25.63 43.38
CA ILE A 268 120.88 25.43 44.83
C ILE A 268 122.01 24.45 45.21
N LEU A 269 122.18 23.36 44.46
CA LEU A 269 123.14 22.29 44.79
C LEU A 269 124.60 22.77 44.71
N LYS A 270 124.94 23.62 43.73
CA LYS A 270 126.32 24.14 43.55
C LYS A 270 126.85 24.91 44.77
N PRO A 271 126.13 25.91 45.33
CA PRO A 271 126.50 26.56 46.57
C PRO A 271 126.65 25.58 47.73
N TYR A 272 125.72 24.62 47.90
CA TYR A 272 125.81 23.64 48.99
C TYR A 272 127.06 22.75 48.88
N LEU A 273 127.42 22.30 47.68
CA LEU A 273 128.67 21.58 47.43
C LEU A 273 129.90 22.44 47.72
N MET A 274 129.87 23.71 47.32
CA MET A 274 130.94 24.68 47.61
C MET A 274 131.11 24.91 49.12
N TYR A 275 130.01 25.10 49.85
CA TYR A 275 130.02 25.22 51.31
C TYR A 275 130.56 23.95 51.98
N LYS A 276 130.09 22.76 51.58
CA LYS A 276 130.61 21.49 52.10
C LYS A 276 132.10 21.33 51.84
N ALA A 277 132.56 21.61 50.62
CA ALA A 277 133.99 21.57 50.30
C ALA A 277 134.81 22.58 51.12
N SER A 278 134.23 23.73 51.46
CA SER A 278 134.87 24.75 52.30
C SER A 278 134.95 24.30 53.76
N ILE A 279 133.89 23.69 54.29
CA ILE A 279 133.87 23.07 55.63
C ILE A 279 134.88 21.93 55.71
N ASP A 280 134.95 21.06 54.70
CA ASP A 280 135.91 19.95 54.66
C ASP A 280 137.37 20.45 54.59
N LYS A 281 137.63 21.54 53.85
CA LYS A 281 138.94 22.21 53.87
C LYS A 281 139.26 22.78 55.25
N LEU A 282 138.29 23.43 55.88
CA LEU A 282 138.43 23.99 57.23
C LEU A 282 138.74 22.88 58.25
N ASN A 283 137.98 21.79 58.22
CA ASN A 283 138.19 20.61 59.08
C ASN A 283 139.57 19.99 58.86
N LYS A 284 140.03 19.89 57.62
CA LYS A 284 141.41 19.44 57.33
C LYS A 284 142.44 20.41 57.88
N MET A 285 142.22 21.72 57.77
CA MET A 285 143.10 22.74 58.36
C MET A 285 143.19 22.61 59.89
N TYR A 286 142.05 22.45 60.57
CA TYR A 286 142.02 22.24 62.02
C TYR A 286 142.59 20.87 62.45
N ALA A 287 142.55 19.86 61.59
CA ALA A 287 143.21 18.58 61.84
C ALA A 287 144.75 18.66 61.78
N PHE A 288 145.31 19.68 61.13
CA PHE A 288 146.76 19.98 61.13
C PHE A 288 147.20 20.89 62.30
N VAL A 289 146.27 21.35 63.14
CA VAL A 289 146.54 22.22 64.31
C VAL A 289 146.44 21.43 65.64
N LYS A 290 146.44 20.09 65.58
CA LYS A 290 146.60 19.17 66.71
C LYS A 290 147.87 18.35 66.55
#